data_AF-A0A931BS16-F1
#
_entry.id   AF-A0A931BS16-F1
#
_cell.length_a   1.000
_cell.length_b   1.000
_cell.length_c   1.000
_cell.angle_alpha   90.00
_cell.angle_beta   90.00
_cell.angle_gamma   90.00
#
_symmetry.space_group_name_H-M   'P 1'
#
loop_
_entity.id
_entity.type
_entity.pdbx_description
1 polymer ?
#
loop_
_entity_poly.entity_id
_entity_poly.type
_entity_poly.pdbx_seq_one_letter_code
_entity_poly.pdbx_strand_id
1 'polypeptide(L)'
;MIRFLHMIAISALIASAGYAYSIKYETLYHAEQVAKLKSKVQRERDAIAVLQAEWQYLDRPDRLQDAVNQHLDLQPMRIQQLARLSDLPNRPVREDEIGRLLEPTATPKDKTNEARTPTTQTPKR
;
A
#
# COMPACT_ATOMS: atom_id res chain seq x y z
N MET A 1 -6.40 -29.49 73.32
CA MET A 1 -5.67 -29.81 72.07
C MET A 1 -6.63 -30.01 70.89
N ILE A 2 -7.66 -30.85 70.99
CA ILE A 2 -8.67 -31.09 69.93
C ILE A 2 -9.38 -29.82 69.41
N ARG A 3 -9.67 -28.84 70.27
CA ARG A 3 -10.27 -27.55 69.86
C ARG A 3 -9.42 -26.75 68.86
N PHE A 4 -8.09 -26.86 68.99
CA PHE A 4 -7.14 -26.19 68.09
C PHE A 4 -7.17 -26.83 66.70
N LEU A 5 -7.27 -28.16 66.65
CA LEU A 5 -7.45 -28.91 65.41
C LEU A 5 -8.74 -28.52 64.69
N HIS A 6 -9.85 -28.35 65.42
CA HIS A 6 -11.11 -27.86 64.84
C HIS A 6 -10.99 -26.44 64.28
N MET A 7 -10.30 -25.52 64.98
CA MET A 7 -10.05 -24.17 64.45
C MET A 7 -9.29 -24.21 63.13
N ILE A 8 -8.25 -25.05 63.03
CA ILE A 8 -7.46 -25.22 61.80
C ILE A 8 -8.31 -25.84 60.68
N ALA A 9 -9.15 -26.83 61.01
CA ALA A 9 -10.03 -27.44 60.02
C ALA A 9 -11.06 -26.44 59.47
N ILE A 10 -11.64 -25.60 60.34
CA ILE A 10 -12.59 -24.57 59.94
C ILE A 10 -11.89 -23.48 59.10
N SER A 11 -10.68 -23.05 59.49
CA SER A 11 -9.94 -22.06 58.70
C SER A 11 -9.54 -22.60 57.33
N ALA A 12 -9.11 -23.86 57.25
CA ALA A 12 -8.83 -24.54 55.99
C ALA A 12 -10.06 -24.63 55.09
N LEU A 13 -11.24 -24.92 55.67
CA LEU A 13 -12.50 -24.96 54.94
C LEU A 13 -12.88 -23.59 54.36
N ILE A 14 -12.77 -22.53 55.17
CA ILE A 14 -13.06 -21.15 54.74
C ILE A 14 -12.07 -20.72 53.64
N ALA A 15 -10.77 -21.01 53.81
CA ALA A 15 -9.74 -20.71 52.82
C ALA A 15 -10.01 -21.44 51.49
N SER A 16 -10.39 -22.72 51.55
CA SER A 16 -10.73 -23.51 50.35
C SER A 16 -11.95 -22.93 49.63
N ALA A 17 -13.00 -22.55 50.38
CA ALA A 17 -14.18 -21.90 49.80
C ALA A 17 -13.84 -20.55 49.14
N GLY A 18 -13.01 -19.74 49.79
CA GLY A 18 -12.53 -18.46 49.24
C GLY A 18 -11.70 -18.65 47.97
N TYR A 19 -10.80 -19.63 47.96
CA TYR A 19 -9.98 -19.96 46.79
C TYR A 19 -10.80 -20.47 45.60
N ALA A 20 -11.80 -21.32 45.85
CA ALA A 20 -12.71 -21.78 44.81
C ALA A 20 -13.53 -20.60 44.23
N TYR A 21 -13.94 -19.66 45.08
CA TYR A 21 -14.67 -18.47 44.66
C TYR A 21 -13.79 -17.54 43.81
N SER A 22 -12.54 -17.31 44.19
CA SER A 22 -11.62 -16.46 43.42
C SER A 22 -11.35 -17.04 42.02
N ILE A 23 -11.13 -18.36 41.92
CA ILE A 23 -10.98 -19.05 40.63
C ILE A 23 -12.20 -18.84 39.74
N LYS A 24 -13.40 -19.03 40.29
CA LYS A 24 -14.64 -18.86 39.51
C LYS A 24 -14.78 -17.41 39.05
N TYR A 25 -14.47 -16.45 39.89
CA TYR A 25 -14.63 -15.03 39.58
C TYR A 25 -13.64 -14.53 38.52
N GLU A 26 -12.38 -14.98 38.54
CA GLU A 26 -11.38 -14.64 37.51
C GLU A 26 -11.83 -15.12 36.12
N THR A 27 -12.39 -16.33 36.02
CA THR A 27 -12.85 -16.85 34.72
C THR A 27 -14.00 -16.03 34.13
N LEU A 28 -14.92 -15.53 34.97
CA LEU A 28 -16.03 -14.69 34.51
C LEU A 28 -15.53 -13.30 34.07
N TYR A 29 -14.61 -12.70 34.82
CA TYR A 29 -14.08 -11.38 34.50
C TYR A 29 -13.31 -11.37 33.18
N HIS A 30 -12.49 -12.39 32.92
CA HIS A 30 -11.77 -12.51 31.65
C HIS A 30 -12.71 -12.86 30.49
N ALA A 31 -13.71 -13.71 30.71
CA ALA A 31 -14.71 -14.04 29.69
C ALA A 31 -15.51 -12.81 29.24
N GLU A 32 -15.91 -11.94 30.17
CA GLU A 32 -16.64 -10.70 29.87
C GLU A 32 -15.79 -9.73 29.04
N GLN A 33 -14.51 -9.57 29.38
CA GLN A 33 -13.58 -8.73 28.62
C GLN A 33 -13.37 -9.24 27.20
N VAL A 34 -13.20 -10.55 27.02
CA VAL A 34 -13.08 -11.16 25.69
C VAL A 34 -14.36 -10.98 24.89
N ALA A 35 -15.53 -11.15 25.50
CA ALA A 35 -16.81 -10.92 24.83
C ALA A 35 -16.97 -9.47 24.38
N LYS A 36 -16.61 -8.50 25.23
CA LYS A 36 -16.63 -7.06 24.91
C LYS A 36 -15.69 -6.73 23.76
N LEU A 37 -14.47 -7.28 23.77
CA LEU A 37 -13.50 -7.06 22.70
C LEU A 37 -13.96 -7.68 21.38
N LYS A 38 -14.48 -8.90 21.42
CA LYS A 38 -15.06 -9.57 20.24
C LYS A 38 -16.21 -8.78 19.63
N SER A 39 -17.08 -8.20 20.46
CA SER A 39 -18.16 -7.32 19.99
C SER A 39 -17.63 -6.06 19.31
N LYS A 40 -16.56 -5.44 19.82
CA LYS A 40 -15.92 -4.29 19.16
C LYS A 40 -15.33 -4.66 17.80
N VAL A 41 -14.58 -5.77 17.73
CA VAL A 41 -14.01 -6.28 16.47
C VAL A 41 -15.10 -6.55 15.45
N GLN A 42 -16.23 -7.11 15.86
CA GLN A 42 -17.34 -7.36 14.93
C GLN A 42 -17.90 -6.05 14.37
N ARG A 43 -18.11 -5.02 15.21
CA ARG A 43 -18.60 -3.71 14.76
C ARG A 43 -17.64 -3.05 13.77
N GLU A 44 -16.33 -3.15 14.00
CA GLU A 44 -15.33 -2.62 13.08
C GLU A 44 -15.34 -3.36 11.74
N ARG A 45 -15.49 -4.69 11.76
CA ARG A 45 -15.64 -5.49 10.52
C ARG A 45 -16.88 -5.12 9.73
N ASP A 46 -18.00 -4.89 10.41
CA ASP A 46 -19.25 -4.48 9.76
C ASP A 46 -19.07 -3.09 9.11
N ALA A 47 -18.38 -2.15 9.76
CA ALA A 47 -18.07 -0.85 9.20
C ALA A 47 -17.17 -0.95 7.94
N ILE A 48 -16.14 -1.79 7.98
CA ILE A 48 -15.28 -2.05 6.81
C ILE A 48 -16.09 -2.64 5.65
N ALA A 49 -17.02 -3.55 5.92
CA ALA A 49 -17.87 -4.14 4.90
C ALA A 49 -18.76 -3.10 4.21
N VAL A 50 -19.31 -2.14 4.97
CA VAL A 50 -20.06 -1.01 4.41
C VAL A 50 -19.17 -0.12 3.54
N LEU A 51 -17.98 0.27 4.02
CA LEU A 51 -17.06 1.08 3.24
C LEU A 51 -16.62 0.38 1.94
N GLN A 52 -16.39 -0.93 1.99
CA GLN A 52 -16.06 -1.72 0.81
C GLN A 52 -17.21 -1.73 -0.20
N ALA A 53 -18.45 -1.82 0.26
CA ALA A 53 -19.64 -1.75 -0.59
C ALA A 53 -19.80 -0.35 -1.22
N GLU A 54 -19.52 0.71 -0.47
CA GLU A 54 -19.48 2.09 -0.99
C GLU A 54 -18.38 2.26 -2.03
N TRP A 55 -17.20 1.69 -1.79
CA TRP A 55 -16.09 1.73 -2.73
C TRP A 55 -16.43 0.99 -4.03
N GLN A 56 -17.03 -0.21 -3.94
CA GLN A 56 -17.54 -0.92 -5.13
C GLN A 56 -18.64 -0.16 -5.86
N TYR A 57 -19.44 0.64 -5.14
CA TYR A 57 -20.45 1.49 -5.76
C TYR A 57 -19.84 2.67 -6.51
N LEU A 58 -18.79 3.29 -5.96
CA LEU A 58 -18.05 4.40 -6.57
C LEU A 58 -17.19 3.95 -7.75
N ASP A 59 -16.58 2.77 -7.66
CA ASP A 59 -15.68 2.22 -8.70
C ASP A 59 -16.45 1.61 -9.89
N ARG A 60 -17.78 1.84 -9.97
CA ARG A 60 -18.59 1.36 -11.10
C ARG A 60 -18.03 1.95 -12.41
N PRO A 61 -17.42 1.11 -13.26
CA PRO A 61 -16.69 1.58 -14.44
C PRO A 61 -17.61 2.22 -15.48
N ASP A 62 -18.92 1.92 -15.45
CA ASP A 62 -19.92 2.58 -16.30
C ASP A 62 -19.95 4.09 -16.10
N ARG A 63 -19.93 4.57 -14.85
CA ARG A 63 -19.99 6.03 -14.58
C ARG A 63 -18.67 6.73 -14.89
N LEU A 64 -17.55 6.04 -14.69
CA LEU A 64 -16.24 6.53 -15.12
C LEU A 64 -16.17 6.61 -16.66
N GLN A 65 -16.70 5.63 -17.38
CA GLN A 65 -16.76 5.65 -18.85
C GLN A 65 -17.69 6.75 -19.36
N ASP A 66 -18.87 6.94 -18.75
CA ASP A 66 -19.79 8.02 -19.13
C ASP A 66 -19.18 9.41 -18.88
N ALA A 67 -18.50 9.60 -17.74
CA ALA A 67 -17.84 10.87 -17.42
C ALA A 67 -16.66 11.17 -18.37
N VAL A 68 -15.87 10.14 -18.71
CA VAL A 68 -14.79 10.24 -19.70
C VAL A 68 -15.36 10.58 -21.07
N ASN A 69 -16.37 9.86 -21.56
CA ASN A 69 -17.00 10.11 -22.85
C ASN A 69 -17.61 11.52 -22.97
N GLN A 70 -18.09 12.10 -21.86
CA GLN A 70 -18.77 13.39 -21.87
C GLN A 70 -17.82 14.59 -21.77
N HIS A 71 -16.64 14.44 -21.15
CA HIS A 71 -15.71 15.55 -20.89
C HIS A 71 -14.36 15.43 -21.60
N LEU A 72 -14.02 14.25 -22.09
CA LEU A 72 -12.76 13.97 -22.76
C LEU A 72 -13.09 13.25 -24.08
N ASP A 73 -12.78 13.88 -25.21
CA ASP A 73 -12.99 13.34 -26.56
C ASP A 73 -11.96 12.21 -26.86
N LEU A 74 -11.77 11.29 -25.91
CA LEU A 74 -10.85 10.17 -26.01
C LEU A 74 -11.55 9.00 -26.67
N GLN A 75 -11.13 8.71 -27.90
CA GLN A 75 -11.42 7.42 -28.51
C GLN A 75 -10.81 6.28 -27.68
N PRO A 76 -11.51 5.14 -27.55
CA PRO A 76 -10.95 3.96 -26.92
C PRO A 76 -9.64 3.57 -27.62
N MET A 77 -8.58 3.37 -26.83
CA MET A 77 -7.27 2.96 -27.34
C MET A 77 -7.41 1.73 -28.21
N ARG A 78 -7.16 1.88 -29.52
CA ARG A 78 -7.19 0.76 -30.45
C ARG A 78 -5.90 -0.03 -30.28
N ILE A 79 -5.99 -1.35 -30.28
CA ILE A 79 -4.82 -2.26 -30.14
C ILE A 79 -3.73 -1.95 -31.19
N GLN A 80 -4.10 -1.37 -32.34
CA GLN A 80 -3.15 -0.94 -33.37
C GLN A 80 -2.26 0.26 -32.95
N GLN A 81 -2.59 0.98 -31.87
CA GLN A 81 -1.80 2.11 -31.36
C GLN A 81 -0.69 1.69 -30.38
N LEU A 82 -0.69 0.43 -29.92
CA LEU A 82 0.43 -0.15 -29.19
C LEU A 82 1.53 -0.57 -30.18
N ALA A 83 2.34 0.39 -30.62
CA ALA A 83 3.57 0.09 -31.35
C ALA A 83 4.65 -0.39 -30.36
N ARG A 84 5.36 -1.48 -30.69
CA ARG A 84 6.56 -1.86 -29.95
C ARG A 84 7.69 -0.90 -30.33
N LEU A 85 8.65 -0.68 -29.43
CA LEU A 85 9.78 0.23 -29.70
C LEU A 85 10.56 -0.15 -30.98
N SER A 86 10.49 -1.43 -31.38
CA SER A 86 11.04 -1.98 -32.62
C SER A 86 10.28 -1.60 -33.90
N ASP A 87 9.02 -1.17 -33.79
CA ASP A 87 8.15 -0.81 -34.92
C ASP A 87 8.19 0.70 -35.22
N LEU A 88 8.92 1.48 -34.42
CA LEU A 88 9.12 2.90 -34.67
C LEU A 88 10.10 3.08 -35.84
N PRO A 89 9.73 3.80 -36.90
CA PRO A 89 10.67 4.15 -37.96
C PRO A 89 11.86 4.91 -37.37
N ASN A 90 13.07 4.58 -37.81
CA ASN A 90 14.28 5.19 -37.31
C ASN A 90 14.18 6.71 -37.48
N ARG A 91 14.52 7.46 -36.41
CA ARG A 91 14.39 8.92 -36.38
C ARG A 91 15.06 9.50 -37.63
N PRO A 92 14.34 10.24 -38.51
CA PRO A 92 14.96 10.82 -39.68
C PRO A 92 16.11 11.71 -39.22
N VAL A 93 17.26 11.59 -39.88
CA VAL A 93 18.39 12.49 -39.69
C VAL A 93 17.86 13.88 -40.00
N ARG A 94 17.63 14.67 -38.95
CA ARG A 94 17.27 16.06 -39.08
C ARG A 94 18.51 16.73 -39.63
N GLU A 95 18.51 17.11 -40.90
CA GLU A 95 19.48 18.07 -41.38
C GLU A 95 19.23 19.34 -40.59
N ASP A 96 20.06 19.59 -39.58
CA ASP A 96 19.99 20.80 -38.78
C ASP A 96 20.39 21.96 -39.71
N GLU A 97 19.39 22.56 -40.36
CA GLU A 97 19.54 23.77 -41.19
C GLU A 97 20.24 24.89 -40.42
N ILE A 98 20.07 24.90 -39.08
CA ILE A 98 20.75 25.81 -38.17
C ILE A 98 22.27 25.60 -38.18
N GLY A 99 22.76 24.36 -38.26
CA GLY A 99 24.20 24.09 -38.39
C GLY A 99 24.77 24.59 -39.72
N ARG A 100 24.02 24.42 -40.82
CA ARG A 100 24.40 24.89 -42.15
C ARG A 100 24.46 26.42 -42.27
N LEU A 101 23.58 27.12 -41.54
CA LEU A 101 23.55 28.58 -41.50
C LEU A 101 24.65 29.20 -40.64
N LEU A 102 25.29 28.40 -39.78
CA LEU A 102 26.40 28.83 -38.91
C LEU A 102 27.79 28.50 -39.52
N GLU A 103 27.84 27.65 -40.54
CA GLU A 103 29.06 27.24 -41.25
C GLU A 103 29.83 28.40 -41.95
N PRO A 104 29.20 29.41 -42.59
CA PRO A 104 29.96 30.45 -43.28
C PRO A 104 30.59 31.49 -42.35
N THR A 105 30.43 31.41 -41.03
CA THR A 105 31.00 32.38 -40.06
C THR A 105 32.03 31.78 -39.11
N ALA A 106 32.39 30.50 -39.26
CA ALA A 106 33.43 29.88 -38.45
C ALA A 106 34.84 30.13 -39.02
N THR A 107 35.49 31.17 -38.49
CA THR A 107 36.94 31.40 -38.50
C THR A 107 37.73 30.10 -38.26
N PRO A 108 38.83 29.83 -38.99
CA PRO A 108 39.50 28.53 -38.95
C PRO A 108 40.24 28.32 -37.63
N LYS A 109 39.89 27.26 -36.91
CA LYS A 109 40.72 26.68 -35.84
C LYS A 109 40.50 25.18 -35.83
N ASP A 110 41.41 24.42 -36.42
CA ASP A 110 42.68 23.96 -35.87
C ASP A 110 42.51 22.54 -35.33
N LYS A 111 43.33 21.65 -35.89
CA LYS A 111 43.30 20.22 -35.64
C LYS A 111 43.91 20.00 -34.26
N THR A 112 43.13 19.59 -33.27
CA THR A 112 43.66 18.76 -32.18
C THR A 112 42.53 17.92 -31.60
N ASN A 113 42.53 16.65 -31.97
CA ASN A 113 41.82 15.60 -31.24
C ASN A 113 42.49 15.47 -29.86
N GLU A 114 41.89 16.03 -28.82
CA GLU A 114 42.16 15.60 -27.45
C GLU A 114 40.92 14.90 -26.90
N ALA A 115 41.05 13.58 -26.83
CA ALA A 115 40.14 12.68 -26.16
C ALA A 115 40.00 13.07 -24.67
N ARG A 116 38.79 13.44 -24.25
CA ARG A 116 38.34 13.33 -22.87
C ARG A 116 36.87 12.93 -22.82
N THR A 117 36.62 11.63 -22.85
CA THR A 117 35.38 11.03 -22.33
C THR A 117 35.32 11.24 -20.82
N PRO A 118 34.28 11.87 -20.26
CA PRO A 118 33.96 11.71 -18.85
C PRO A 118 33.15 10.43 -18.70
N THR A 119 33.81 9.34 -18.31
CA THR A 119 33.16 8.09 -17.92
C THR A 119 32.31 8.36 -16.68
N THR A 120 30.99 8.43 -16.84
CA THR A 120 30.05 8.44 -15.71
C THR A 120 29.95 7.01 -15.19
N GLN A 121 30.76 6.68 -14.17
CA GLN A 121 30.58 5.44 -13.40
C GLN A 121 29.30 5.56 -12.57
N THR A 122 28.31 4.73 -12.90
CA THR A 122 27.13 4.49 -12.05
C THR A 122 27.49 3.44 -11.01
N PRO A 123 27.30 3.68 -9.71
CA PRO A 123 27.62 2.70 -8.68
C PRO A 123 26.57 1.59 -8.67
N LYS A 124 27.02 0.34 -8.78
CA LYS A 124 26.20 -0.87 -8.65
C LYS A 124 26.03 -1.20 -7.16
N ARG A 125 24.80 -1.47 -6.76
CA ARG A 125 24.43 -2.03 -5.46
C ARG A 125 24.67 -3.54 -5.44
#